data_AF-A0A7Y5W5L8-F1
#
_entry.id   AF-A0A7Y5W5L8-F1
#
_cell.length_a   1.000
_cell.length_b   1.000
_cell.length_c   1.000
_cell.angle_alpha   90.00
_cell.angle_beta   90.00
_cell.angle_gamma   90.00
#
_symmetry.space_group_name_H-M   'P 1'
#
loop_
_entity.id
_entity.type
_entity.pdbx_description
1 polymer ?
#
loop_
_entity_poly.entity_id
_entity_poly.type
_entity_poly.pdbx_seq_one_letter_code
_entity_poly.pdbx_strand_id
1 'polypeptide(L)'
;MPRFVVLEHDSPRGLHWDFMLESGDALATWALPEPPDAAAELAAESLPDHRPAYLDYEGPIASNRGTVRRWDRARMRSAGARNVSGSFC
;
A
#
# COMPACT_ATOMS: atom_id res chain seq x y z
N MET A 1 7.86 -6.46 -13.16
CA MET A 1 8.17 -6.05 -11.77
C MET A 1 6.99 -5.23 -11.27
N PRO A 2 6.29 -5.72 -10.23
CA PRO A 2 5.13 -5.02 -9.69
C PRO A 2 5.53 -3.63 -9.21
N ARG A 3 4.62 -2.67 -9.38
CA ARG A 3 4.74 -1.32 -8.81
C ARG A 3 4.17 -1.28 -7.40
N PHE A 4 4.67 -0.39 -6.58
CA PHE A 4 4.01 0.02 -5.35
C PHE A 4 3.87 1.54 -5.31
N VAL A 5 2.90 2.01 -4.55
CA VAL A 5 2.75 3.41 -4.15
C VAL A 5 2.43 3.46 -2.66
N VAL A 6 2.91 4.51 -2.00
CA VAL A 6 2.48 4.89 -0.66
C VAL A 6 1.83 6.25 -0.80
N LEU A 7 0.58 6.36 -0.36
CA LEU A 7 -0.18 7.61 -0.37
C LEU A 7 -0.36 8.08 1.07
N GLU A 8 0.05 9.32 1.35
CA GLU A 8 -0.36 10.04 2.55
C GLU A 8 -1.81 10.46 2.36
N HIS A 9 -2.69 10.00 3.24
CA HIS A 9 -4.14 10.18 3.13
C HIS A 9 -4.66 10.99 4.31
N ASP A 10 -4.98 12.25 4.05
CA ASP A 10 -5.68 13.12 5.00
C ASP A 10 -7.18 12.91 4.84
N SER A 11 -7.76 12.11 5.74
CA SER A 11 -9.16 11.69 5.70
C SER A 11 -9.96 12.20 6.92
N PRO A 12 -11.30 12.18 6.88
CA PRO A 12 -12.12 12.47 8.06
C PRO A 12 -11.86 11.56 9.27
N ARG A 13 -11.20 10.42 9.08
CA ARG A 13 -10.82 9.49 10.15
C ARG A 13 -9.44 9.80 10.75
N GLY A 14 -8.73 10.78 10.19
CA GLY A 14 -7.36 11.12 10.53
C GLY A 14 -6.38 10.87 9.40
N LEU A 15 -5.15 11.32 9.62
CA LEU A 15 -4.00 11.11 8.75
C LEU A 15 -3.50 9.67 8.87
N HIS A 16 -3.29 9.01 7.73
CA HIS A 16 -2.73 7.68 7.63
C HIS A 16 -2.02 7.49 6.29
N TRP A 17 -1.38 6.35 6.08
CA TRP A 17 -0.68 6.03 4.85
C TRP A 17 -1.25 4.78 4.20
N ASP A 18 -1.71 4.90 2.96
CA ASP A 18 -2.16 3.76 2.17
C ASP A 18 -0.98 3.17 1.40
N PHE A 19 -0.55 1.98 1.79
CA PHE A 19 0.39 1.17 1.02
C PHE A 19 -0.36 0.33 0.01
N MET A 20 -0.03 0.50 -1.27
CA MET A 20 -0.68 -0.20 -2.37
C MET A 20 0.36 -0.92 -3.22
N LEU A 21 0.13 -2.21 -3.47
CA LEU A 21 0.99 -3.08 -4.28
C LEU A 21 0.23 -3.61 -5.49
N GLU A 22 0.81 -3.46 -6.67
CA GLU A 22 0.27 -3.99 -7.92
C GLU A 22 0.19 -5.52 -7.88
N SER A 23 -1.04 -6.05 -8.01
CA SER A 23 -1.35 -7.47 -7.97
C SER A 23 -2.39 -7.79 -9.05
N GLY A 24 -1.92 -8.31 -10.19
CA GLY A 24 -2.78 -8.59 -11.34
C GLY A 24 -3.37 -7.31 -11.95
N ASP A 25 -4.69 -7.21 -11.96
CA ASP A 25 -5.47 -6.08 -12.48
C ASP A 25 -5.94 -5.09 -11.39
N ALA A 26 -5.49 -5.29 -10.14
CA ALA A 26 -5.84 -4.46 -9.00
C ALA A 26 -4.63 -4.12 -8.12
N LEU A 27 -4.88 -3.34 -7.06
CA LEU A 27 -3.90 -2.99 -6.05
C LEU A 27 -4.32 -3.61 -4.71
N ALA A 28 -3.52 -4.56 -4.23
CA ALA A 28 -3.64 -5.01 -2.85
C ALA A 28 -3.27 -3.83 -1.93
N THR A 29 -4.14 -3.49 -0.99
CA THR A 29 -4.08 -2.22 -0.27
C THR A 29 -4.14 -2.42 1.24
N TRP A 30 -3.29 -1.68 1.96
CA TRP A 30 -3.28 -1.64 3.41
C TRP A 30 -3.16 -0.21 3.92
N ALA A 31 -3.92 0.13 4.97
CA ALA A 31 -3.75 1.38 5.71
C ALA A 31 -2.73 1.18 6.83
N LEU A 32 -1.82 2.14 6.97
CA LEU A 32 -0.78 2.22 7.99
C LEU A 32 -1.02 3.45 8.88
N PRO A 33 -0.92 3.33 10.21
CA PRO A 33 -1.15 4.45 11.13
C PRO A 33 -0.01 5.49 11.13
N GLU A 34 1.17 5.11 10.63
CA GLU A 34 2.40 5.90 10.59
C GLU A 34 3.09 5.71 9.23
N PRO A 35 4.02 6.60 8.82
CA PRO A 35 4.71 6.46 7.56
C PRO A 35 5.60 5.19 7.54
N PRO A 36 5.83 4.57 6.37
CA PRO A 36 6.56 3.30 6.28
C PRO A 36 8.02 3.32 6.75
N ASP A 37 8.62 4.50 6.94
CA ASP A 37 9.98 4.68 7.46
C ASP A 37 10.04 4.80 8.99
N ALA A 38 8.92 4.65 9.68
CA ALA A 38 8.88 4.56 11.13
C ALA A 38 9.78 3.42 11.63
N ALA A 39 10.53 3.66 12.70
CA ALA A 39 11.52 2.72 13.25
C ALA A 39 10.89 1.55 14.04
N ALA A 40 9.64 1.20 13.75
CA ALA A 40 8.85 0.22 14.48
C ALA A 40 8.06 -0.69 13.52
N GLU A 41 7.63 -1.85 14.03
CA GLU A 41 6.66 -2.69 13.33
C GLU A 41 5.30 -1.97 13.28
N LEU A 42 4.71 -1.88 12.09
CA LEU A 42 3.44 -1.20 11.86
C LEU A 42 2.31 -2.21 11.68
N ALA A 43 1.18 -1.95 12.32
CA ALA A 43 -0.06 -2.64 12.01
C ALA A 43 -0.54 -2.22 10.62
N ALA A 44 -0.74 -3.20 9.73
CA ALA A 44 -1.25 -2.99 8.38
C ALA A 44 -2.69 -3.49 8.28
N GLU A 45 -3.66 -2.57 8.25
CA GLU A 45 -5.08 -2.92 8.11
C GLU A 45 -5.39 -3.20 6.64
N SER A 46 -5.82 -4.42 6.32
CA SER A 46 -6.21 -4.78 4.95
C SER A 46 -7.45 -4.03 4.52
N LEU A 47 -7.37 -3.35 3.38
CA LEU A 47 -8.48 -2.66 2.74
C LEU A 47 -8.93 -3.40 1.46
N PRO A 48 -10.12 -3.08 0.92
CA PRO A 48 -10.52 -3.57 -0.39
C PRO A 48 -9.51 -3.19 -1.47
N ASP A 49 -9.39 -4.03 -2.50
CA ASP A 49 -8.49 -3.77 -3.61
C ASP A 49 -8.83 -2.46 -4.32
N HIS A 50 -7.79 -1.71 -4.67
CA HIS A 50 -7.91 -0.44 -5.36
C HIS A 50 -7.65 -0.56 -6.86
N ARG A 51 -8.19 0.40 -7.62
CA ARG A 51 -7.96 0.47 -9.07
C ARG A 51 -6.50 0.83 -9.35
N PRO A 52 -5.85 0.24 -10.37
CA PRO A 52 -4.46 0.56 -10.73
C PRO A 52 -4.19 2.05 -11.00
N ALA A 53 -5.22 2.82 -11.34
CA ALA A 53 -5.11 4.28 -11.52
C ALA A 53 -4.57 5.01 -10.27
N TYR A 54 -4.73 4.45 -9.07
CA TYR A 54 -4.22 5.04 -7.83
C TYR A 54 -2.69 5.03 -7.73
N LEU A 55 -1.98 4.25 -8.55
CA LEU A 55 -0.51 4.30 -8.62
C LEU A 55 0.03 5.67 -9.01
N ASP A 56 -0.75 6.42 -9.80
CA ASP A 56 -0.37 7.71 -10.35
C ASP A 56 -1.28 8.86 -9.89
N TYR A 57 -2.37 8.55 -9.17
CA TYR A 57 -3.34 9.54 -8.70
C TYR A 57 -2.83 10.31 -7.47
N GLU A 58 -3.11 11.61 -7.46
CA GLU A 58 -2.97 12.51 -6.31
C GLU A 58 -4.16 13.48 -6.35
N GLY A 59 -4.70 13.86 -5.18
CA GLY A 59 -5.81 14.80 -5.09
C GLY A 59 -7.02 14.29 -4.29
N PRO A 60 -8.17 14.96 -4.41
CA PRO A 60 -9.33 14.74 -3.54
C PRO A 60 -10.07 13.43 -3.88
N ILE A 61 -10.34 12.62 -2.85
CA ILE A 61 -11.12 11.40 -2.97
C ILE A 61 -12.61 11.72 -2.93
N ALA A 62 -13.34 11.17 -3.90
CA ALA A 62 -14.79 11.31 -3.99
C ALA A 62 -15.51 10.92 -2.68
N SER A 63 -16.68 11.54 -2.49
CA SER A 63 -17.54 11.36 -1.32
C SER A 63 -16.93 11.87 -0.01
N ASN A 64 -16.18 12.97 -0.08
CA ASN A 64 -15.57 13.64 1.08
C ASN A 64 -14.71 12.70 1.93
N ARG A 65 -14.01 11.75 1.29
CA ARG A 65 -13.19 10.74 1.97
C ARG A 65 -11.78 11.21 2.28
N GLY A 66 -11.41 12.40 1.84
CA GLY A 66 -10.10 12.99 2.11
C GLY A 66 -9.38 13.42 0.85
N THR A 67 -8.09 13.70 1.01
CA THR A 67 -7.15 13.97 -0.09
C THR A 67 -5.96 13.04 0.06
N VAL A 68 -5.48 12.51 -1.06
CA VAL A 68 -4.25 11.71 -1.10
C VAL A 68 -3.13 12.46 -1.77
N ARG A 69 -1.93 12.35 -1.21
CA ARG A 69 -0.68 12.87 -1.77
C ARG A 69 0.32 11.74 -1.85
N ARG A 70 1.11 11.68 -2.91
CA ARG A 70 2.13 10.63 -3.02
C ARG A 70 3.24 10.86 -2.00
N TRP A 71 3.46 9.87 -1.14
CA TRP A 71 4.61 9.83 -0.23
C TRP A 71 5.81 9.17 -0.91
N ASP A 72 5.62 7.99 -1.52
CA ASP A 72 6.65 7.31 -2.32
C ASP A 72 6.04 6.42 -3.41
N ARG A 73 6.84 6.04 -4.40
CA ARG A 73 6.54 4.97 -5.35
C ARG A 73 7.80 4.34 -5.90
N ALA A 74 7.76 3.03 -6.13
CA ALA A 74 8.81 2.38 -6.89
C ALA A 74 8.34 1.09 -7.56
N ARG A 75 9.26 0.43 -8.26
CA ARG A 75 9.07 -0.95 -8.73
C ARG A 75 9.71 -1.89 -7.73
N MET A 76 8.94 -2.85 -7.24
CA MET A 76 9.43 -3.89 -6.35
C MET A 76 10.01 -5.05 -7.16
N ARG A 77 11.12 -5.59 -6.65
CA ARG A 77 11.61 -6.91 -7.05
C ARG A 77 11.06 -7.92 -6.06
N SER A 78 10.43 -8.96 -6.55
CA SER A 78 10.13 -10.11 -5.70
C SER A 78 11.45 -10.67 -5.17
N ALA A 79 11.58 -10.76 -3.85
CA ALA A 79 12.56 -11.67 -3.27
C ALA A 79 12.13 -13.07 -3.71
N GLY A 80 13.04 -13.81 -4.37
CA GLY A 80 12.72 -15.14 -4.88
C GLY A 80 12.05 -16.00 -3.79
N ALA A 81 11.04 -16.79 -4.18
CA ALA A 81 10.39 -17.71 -3.26
C ALA A 81 11.45 -18.64 -2.66
N ARG A 82 11.68 -18.55 -1.35
CA ARG A 82 12.43 -19.58 -0.64
C ARG A 82 11.54 -20.81 -0.62
N ASN A 83 11.84 -21.81 -1.45
CA ASN A 83 11.27 -23.14 -1.30
C ASN A 83 11.68 -23.66 0.08
N VAL A 84 10.79 -23.55 1.06
CA VAL A 84 10.90 -24.30 2.32
C VAL A 84 10.35 -25.69 2.02
N SER A 85 11.14 -26.52 1.36
CA SER A 85 10.92 -27.96 1.34
C SER A 85 11.32 -28.52 2.70
N GLY A 86 10.50 -28.27 3.72
CA GLY A 86 10.59 -28.91 5.02
C GLY A 86 10.00 -30.31 4.89
N SER A 87 10.86 -31.32 4.75
CA SER A 87 10.47 -32.69 5.06
C SER A 87 10.24 -32.75 6.56
N PHE A 88 8.99 -32.97 6.98
CA PHE A 88 8.73 -33.47 8.33
C PHE A 88 9.22 -34.92 8.35
N CYS A 89 10.31 -35.17 9.08
CA CYS A 89 10.66 -36.50 9.55
C CYS A 89 9.91 -36.80 10.84
#